data_AF-A0A251SGU4-F1
#
_entry.id   AF-A0A251SGU4-F1
#
_cell.length_a   1.000
_cell.length_b   1.000
_cell.length_c   1.000
_cell.angle_alpha   90.00
_cell.angle_beta   90.00
_cell.angle_gamma   90.00
#
_symmetry.space_group_name_H-M   'P 1'
#
loop_
_entity.id
_entity.type
_entity.pdbx_description
1 polymer ?
#
loop_
_entity_poly.entity_id
_entity_poly.type
_entity_poly.pdbx_seq_one_letter_code
_entity_poly.pdbx_strand_id
1 'polypeptide(L)'
;MDYDNYDGHRHVVNIVEETPLHQWFEESLQDNMEIRVNSYHHQRVKRLAQRFKPMAYAPDGLIEGFYDPDAYNPEEGKFIMGLQFHPERMRKVNSDEFDYPGCTAAYKEFVKAVVAYQKRLNIIKRVPTSLKLDKELEQKRNVIVRSFSLARNLYEGGDNARQLKESDLKPGVEFFEVR
;
A
#
# COMPACT_ATOMS: atom_id res chain seq x y z
N MET A 1 32.86 -12.64 19.97
CA MET A 1 31.86 -11.62 19.62
C MET A 1 31.82 -10.63 20.76
N ASP A 2 31.80 -9.35 20.45
CA ASP A 2 31.60 -8.29 21.44
C ASP A 2 30.09 -8.14 21.66
N TYR A 3 29.60 -8.60 22.81
CA TYR A 3 28.18 -8.58 23.14
C TYR A 3 27.70 -7.17 23.50
N ASP A 4 28.60 -6.29 23.92
CA ASP A 4 28.28 -4.92 24.33
C ASP A 4 27.96 -4.02 23.12
N ASN A 5 28.39 -4.44 21.93
CA ASN A 5 28.17 -3.74 20.66
C ASN A 5 27.55 -4.67 19.60
N TYR A 6 26.76 -5.65 20.03
CA TYR A 6 26.09 -6.57 19.10
C TYR A 6 25.12 -5.80 18.20
N ASP A 7 24.26 -4.96 18.79
CA ASP A 7 23.17 -4.21 18.15
C ASP A 7 23.58 -2.90 17.43
N GLY A 8 24.88 -2.57 17.42
CA GLY A 8 25.38 -1.32 16.86
C GLY A 8 25.28 -1.18 15.33
N HIS A 9 25.27 0.07 14.88
CA HIS A 9 25.24 0.46 13.47
C HIS A 9 26.45 -0.06 12.67
N ARG A 10 26.20 -0.76 11.57
CA ARG A 10 27.21 -1.46 10.75
C ARG A 10 27.56 -0.72 9.46
N HIS A 11 26.57 -0.16 8.78
CA HIS A 11 26.77 0.54 7.51
C HIS A 11 25.80 1.71 7.36
N VAL A 12 26.04 2.56 6.36
CA VAL A 12 25.11 3.62 5.94
C VAL A 12 24.13 3.08 4.91
N VAL A 13 22.93 3.63 4.87
CA VAL A 13 21.98 3.41 3.78
C VAL A 13 21.51 4.76 3.23
N ASN A 14 21.43 4.85 1.92
CA ASN A 14 20.83 5.95 1.19
C ASN A 14 19.32 5.74 1.14
N ILE A 15 18.56 6.72 1.61
CA ILE A 15 17.11 6.72 1.57
C ILE A 15 16.63 7.32 0.25
N VAL A 16 15.69 6.63 -0.40
CA VAL A 16 15.09 7.10 -1.65
C VAL A 16 13.99 8.11 -1.32
N GLU A 17 14.08 9.31 -1.89
CA GLU A 17 13.09 10.39 -1.76
C GLU A 17 11.68 9.94 -2.17
N GLU A 18 10.68 10.66 -1.68
CA GLU A 18 9.26 10.42 -2.00
C GLU A 18 8.75 8.99 -1.66
N THR A 19 9.48 8.26 -0.80
CA THR A 19 9.05 6.96 -0.29
C THR A 19 8.53 7.07 1.15
N PRO A 20 7.78 6.06 1.65
CA PRO A 20 7.40 6.02 3.05
C PRO A 20 8.60 6.14 4.01
N LEU A 21 9.71 5.48 3.68
CA LEU A 21 10.91 5.50 4.51
C LEU A 21 11.55 6.89 4.56
N HIS A 22 11.52 7.65 3.46
CA HIS A 22 11.93 9.06 3.44
C HIS A 22 11.13 9.89 4.44
N GLN A 23 9.81 9.77 4.43
CA GLN A 23 8.94 10.49 5.37
C GLN A 23 9.21 10.09 6.82
N TRP A 24 9.50 8.81 7.08
CA TRP A 24 9.76 8.32 8.44
C TRP A 24 11.05 8.88 9.04
N PHE A 25 12.07 9.04 8.20
CA PHE A 25 13.40 9.46 8.64
C PHE A 25 13.71 10.92 8.31
N GLU A 26 12.77 11.70 7.77
CA GLU A 26 12.96 13.09 7.34
C GLU A 26 13.71 13.94 8.37
N GLU A 27 13.31 13.89 9.65
CA GLU A 27 13.97 14.62 10.74
C GLU A 27 15.40 14.16 11.06
N SER A 28 15.77 12.95 10.63
CA SER A 28 17.07 12.32 10.84
C SER A 28 17.99 12.42 9.62
N LEU A 29 17.47 12.83 8.46
CA LEU A 29 18.23 12.96 7.24
C LEU A 29 18.99 14.30 7.27
N GLN A 30 20.30 14.21 7.10
CA GLN A 30 21.15 15.37 6.83
C GLN A 30 21.13 15.69 5.33
N ASP A 31 22.05 16.53 4.86
CA ASP A 31 22.12 16.97 3.45
C ASP A 31 22.32 15.83 2.42
N ASN A 32 22.71 14.63 2.86
CA ASN A 32 23.12 13.52 1.99
C ASN A 32 22.11 12.37 1.88
N MET A 33 20.90 12.48 2.45
CA MET A 33 19.88 11.43 2.42
C MET A 33 20.35 10.06 3.00
N GLU A 34 21.28 10.08 3.95
CA GLU A 34 21.82 8.86 4.56
C GLU A 34 21.43 8.72 6.04
N ILE A 35 21.24 7.48 6.47
CA ILE A 35 21.21 7.09 7.89
C ILE A 35 22.17 5.92 8.12
N ARG A 36 22.64 5.74 9.36
CA ARG A 36 23.36 4.52 9.74
C ARG A 36 22.34 3.48 10.21
N VAL A 37 22.54 2.21 9.85
CA VAL A 37 21.67 1.10 10.27
C VAL A 37 22.46 -0.08 10.83
N ASN A 38 21.82 -0.91 11.63
CA ASN A 38 22.36 -2.21 12.03
C ASN A 38 22.21 -3.23 10.89
N SER A 39 22.87 -4.39 11.00
CA SER A 39 22.82 -5.41 9.94
C SER A 39 23.05 -6.81 10.52
N TYR A 40 22.03 -7.68 10.37
CA TYR A 40 22.03 -9.09 10.80
C TYR A 40 21.46 -10.01 9.72
N HIS A 41 22.08 -10.03 8.55
CA HIS A 41 21.61 -10.87 7.45
C HIS A 41 22.78 -11.42 6.63
N HIS A 42 22.68 -12.70 6.30
CA HIS A 42 23.61 -13.37 5.37
C HIS A 42 23.03 -13.51 3.97
N GLN A 43 21.73 -13.26 3.84
CA GLN A 43 20.99 -13.31 2.59
C GLN A 43 20.54 -11.91 2.20
N ARG A 44 20.23 -11.75 0.91
CA ARG A 44 19.91 -10.46 0.34
C ARG A 44 18.98 -10.57 -0.86
N VAL A 45 18.24 -9.51 -1.15
CA VAL A 45 17.41 -9.44 -2.36
C VAL A 45 18.30 -9.37 -3.60
N LYS A 46 18.37 -10.46 -4.37
CA LYS A 46 19.12 -10.48 -5.64
C LYS A 46 18.41 -9.72 -6.77
N ARG A 47 17.09 -9.87 -6.85
CA ARG A 47 16.24 -9.21 -7.84
C ARG A 47 14.88 -8.92 -7.21
N LEU A 48 14.56 -7.64 -7.07
CA LEU A 48 13.26 -7.19 -6.59
C LEU A 48 12.20 -7.45 -7.68
N ALA A 49 11.01 -7.91 -7.29
CA ALA A 49 9.91 -8.10 -8.22
C ALA A 49 9.40 -6.74 -8.73
N GLN A 50 8.94 -6.68 -9.99
CA GLN A 50 8.52 -5.43 -10.66
C GLN A 50 7.42 -4.66 -9.92
N ARG A 51 6.61 -5.35 -9.12
CA ARG A 51 5.54 -4.75 -8.32
C ARG A 51 6.07 -3.89 -7.17
N PHE A 52 7.28 -4.14 -6.68
CA PHE A 52 7.83 -3.40 -5.54
C PHE A 52 8.73 -2.27 -6.00
N LYS A 53 8.74 -1.19 -5.21
CA LYS A 53 9.69 -0.10 -5.34
C LYS A 53 10.68 -0.12 -4.17
N PRO A 54 11.97 0.12 -4.43
CA PRO A 54 12.99 0.25 -3.39
C PRO A 54 12.78 1.54 -2.59
N MET A 55 13.15 1.52 -1.31
CA MET A 55 13.10 2.66 -0.39
C MET A 55 14.47 3.02 0.20
N ALA A 56 15.41 2.07 0.23
CA ALA A 56 16.75 2.29 0.73
C ALA A 56 17.78 1.39 0.04
N TYR A 57 19.00 1.90 -0.09
CA TYR A 57 20.15 1.18 -0.64
C TYR A 57 21.38 1.30 0.24
N ALA A 58 22.11 0.21 0.45
CA ALA A 58 23.49 0.27 0.94
C ALA A 58 24.44 0.78 -0.17
N PRO A 59 25.67 1.23 0.17
CA PRO A 59 26.65 1.74 -0.80
C PRO A 59 27.03 0.76 -1.92
N ASP A 60 26.88 -0.54 -1.68
CA ASP A 60 27.14 -1.60 -2.68
C ASP A 60 25.95 -1.86 -3.61
N GLY A 61 24.86 -1.10 -3.48
CA GLY A 61 23.63 -1.21 -4.25
C GLY A 61 22.65 -2.25 -3.70
N LEU A 62 22.91 -2.85 -2.53
CA LEU A 62 21.96 -3.74 -1.89
C LEU A 62 20.70 -2.98 -1.46
N ILE A 63 19.53 -3.50 -1.85
CA ILE A 63 18.23 -3.02 -1.37
C ILE A 63 18.08 -3.37 0.12
N GLU A 64 17.96 -2.33 0.94
CA GLU A 64 17.79 -2.40 2.40
C GLU A 64 16.33 -2.12 2.83
N GLY A 65 15.50 -1.65 1.90
CA GLY A 65 14.07 -1.49 2.12
C GLY A 65 13.29 -1.42 0.81
N PHE A 66 12.04 -1.88 0.82
CA PHE A 66 11.13 -1.80 -0.33
C PHE A 66 9.65 -1.75 0.11
N TYR A 67 8.78 -1.29 -0.77
CA TYR A 67 7.33 -1.26 -0.55
C TYR A 67 6.54 -1.55 -1.82
N ASP A 68 5.25 -1.86 -1.67
CA ASP A 68 4.31 -1.97 -2.79
C ASP A 68 3.50 -0.67 -2.91
N PRO A 69 3.71 0.16 -3.94
CA PRO A 69 2.99 1.42 -4.09
C PRO A 69 1.47 1.23 -4.25
N ASP A 70 1.01 0.09 -4.79
CA ASP A 70 -0.42 -0.18 -4.99
C ASP A 70 -1.08 -0.75 -3.71
N ALA A 71 -0.28 -1.22 -2.75
CA ALA A 71 -0.72 -1.80 -1.50
C ALA A 71 -0.12 -1.11 -0.26
N TYR A 72 0.30 0.15 -0.40
CA TYR A 72 0.73 0.99 0.70
C TYR A 72 -0.20 2.19 0.84
N ASN A 73 -1.17 2.06 1.74
CA ASN A 73 -2.02 3.15 2.21
C ASN A 73 -2.53 2.79 3.62
N PRO A 74 -1.79 3.20 4.67
CA PRO A 74 -2.16 2.91 6.06
C PRO A 74 -3.57 3.40 6.43
N GLU A 75 -4.04 4.52 5.88
CA GLU A 75 -5.39 5.04 6.16
C GLU A 75 -6.51 4.15 5.60
N GLU A 76 -6.23 3.43 4.50
CA GLU A 76 -7.17 2.48 3.90
C GLU A 76 -6.99 1.04 4.39
N GLY A 77 -6.05 0.82 5.32
CA GLY A 77 -5.71 -0.51 5.81
C GLY A 77 -4.96 -1.37 4.78
N LYS A 78 -4.09 -0.76 3.98
CA LYS A 78 -3.16 -1.43 3.07
C LYS A 78 -1.73 -1.16 3.56
N PHE A 79 -0.95 -2.21 3.78
CA PHE A 79 0.42 -2.06 4.26
C PHE A 79 1.29 -3.24 3.80
N ILE A 80 2.10 -3.02 2.76
CA ILE A 80 3.10 -3.97 2.31
C ILE A 80 4.43 -3.24 2.14
N MET A 81 5.41 -3.64 2.94
CA MET A 81 6.80 -3.19 2.89
C MET A 81 7.72 -4.26 3.49
N GLY A 82 9.01 -4.17 3.19
CA GLY A 82 10.08 -4.94 3.83
C GLY A 82 11.27 -4.04 4.15
N LEU A 83 11.88 -4.25 5.32
CA LEU A 83 13.16 -3.65 5.71
C LEU A 83 14.13 -4.81 6.00
N GLN A 84 15.38 -4.63 5.59
CA GLN A 84 16.44 -5.61 5.78
C GLN A 84 17.23 -5.37 7.06
N PHE A 85 17.39 -4.10 7.47
CA PHE A 85 17.84 -3.71 8.80
C PHE A 85 16.73 -3.85 9.86
N HIS A 86 17.11 -3.73 11.13
CA HIS A 86 16.26 -4.02 12.29
C HIS A 86 15.99 -2.76 13.13
N PRO A 87 14.98 -1.93 12.77
CA PRO A 87 14.65 -0.71 13.50
C PRO A 87 14.20 -0.96 14.95
N GLU A 88 13.70 -2.15 15.30
CA GLU A 88 13.38 -2.53 16.68
C GLU A 88 14.59 -2.54 17.62
N ARG A 89 15.79 -2.71 17.05
CA ARG A 89 17.06 -2.85 17.80
C ARG A 89 17.93 -1.60 17.74
N MET A 90 17.53 -0.58 16.99
CA MET A 90 18.27 0.69 16.89
C MET A 90 17.90 1.58 18.08
N ARG A 91 18.53 1.31 19.22
CA ARG A 91 18.26 1.96 20.51
C ARG A 91 19.54 2.39 21.19
N LYS A 92 19.44 3.46 21.97
CA LYS A 92 20.54 3.94 22.80
C LYS A 92 20.92 2.87 23.83
N VAL A 93 22.21 2.75 24.10
CA VAL A 93 22.75 1.78 25.06
C VAL A 93 22.09 1.98 26.44
N ASN A 94 21.57 0.88 27.01
CA ASN A 94 20.86 0.87 28.29
C ASN A 94 19.61 1.78 28.36
N SER A 95 18.92 2.00 27.25
CA SER A 95 17.69 2.80 27.19
C SER A 95 16.66 2.20 26.23
N ASP A 96 15.37 2.46 26.51
CA ASP A 96 14.28 2.16 25.58
C ASP A 96 14.13 3.23 24.48
N GLU A 97 14.95 4.28 24.51
CA GLU A 97 14.94 5.33 23.50
C GLU A 97 15.56 4.83 22.20
N PHE A 98 14.86 5.07 21.08
CA PHE A 98 15.36 4.73 19.75
C PHE A 98 16.44 5.72 19.29
N ASP A 99 17.35 5.24 18.43
CA ASP A 99 18.43 6.07 17.86
C ASP A 99 17.89 7.15 16.91
N TYR A 100 16.79 6.84 16.21
CA TYR A 100 16.09 7.77 15.32
C TYR A 100 14.59 7.81 15.64
N PRO A 101 13.94 8.98 15.56
CA PRO A 101 12.47 9.09 15.62
C PRO A 101 11.77 8.14 14.65
N GLY A 102 12.33 8.00 13.44
CA GLY A 102 11.84 7.15 12.35
C GLY A 102 11.82 5.65 12.65
N CYS A 103 12.62 5.16 13.61
CA CYS A 103 12.59 3.75 14.01
C CYS A 103 11.21 3.30 14.51
N THR A 104 10.43 4.23 15.08
CA THR A 104 9.07 3.95 15.56
C THR A 104 8.01 3.94 14.45
N ALA A 105 8.30 4.56 13.30
CA ALA A 105 7.31 4.85 12.29
C ALA A 105 6.74 3.59 11.63
N ALA A 106 7.58 2.59 11.34
CA ALA A 106 7.13 1.32 10.76
C ALA A 106 6.04 0.65 11.60
N TYR A 107 6.19 0.66 12.93
CA TYR A 107 5.21 0.09 13.86
C TYR A 107 3.94 0.92 13.94
N LYS A 108 4.08 2.26 14.00
CA LYS A 108 2.95 3.19 14.04
C LYS A 108 2.09 3.07 12.78
N GLU A 109 2.72 3.09 11.61
CA GLU A 109 2.03 2.97 10.32
C GLU A 109 1.41 1.58 10.12
N PHE A 110 2.08 0.52 10.57
CA PHE A 110 1.51 -0.82 10.56
C PHE A 110 0.25 -0.90 11.45
N VAL A 111 0.32 -0.42 12.70
CA VAL A 111 -0.82 -0.42 13.63
C VAL A 111 -1.98 0.40 13.07
N LYS A 112 -1.68 1.58 12.51
CA LYS A 112 -2.65 2.42 11.81
C LYS A 112 -3.36 1.67 10.70
N ALA A 113 -2.61 0.96 9.85
CA ALA A 113 -3.16 0.10 8.81
C ALA A 113 -4.04 -1.03 9.36
N VAL A 114 -3.61 -1.69 10.43
CA VAL A 114 -4.41 -2.75 11.08
C VAL A 114 -5.74 -2.21 11.60
N VAL A 115 -5.73 -1.04 12.27
CA VAL A 115 -6.95 -0.40 12.78
C VAL A 115 -7.89 0.00 11.63
N ALA A 116 -7.36 0.61 10.57
CA ALA A 116 -8.15 0.96 9.39
C ALA A 116 -8.76 -0.28 8.71
N TYR A 117 -7.97 -1.34 8.56
CA TYR A 117 -8.41 -2.62 8.01
C TYR A 117 -9.53 -3.25 8.85
N GLN A 118 -9.38 -3.25 10.18
CA GLN A 118 -10.39 -3.75 11.10
C GLN A 118 -11.71 -2.96 10.98
N LYS A 119 -11.64 -1.63 10.92
CA LYS A 119 -12.82 -0.78 10.72
C LYS A 119 -13.54 -1.12 9.40
N ARG A 120 -12.79 -1.27 8.31
CA ARG A 120 -13.32 -1.65 7.00
C ARG A 120 -14.03 -3.01 7.05
N LEU A 121 -13.43 -4.02 7.67
CA LEU A 121 -14.06 -5.33 7.84
C LEU A 121 -15.36 -5.24 8.66
N ASN A 122 -15.38 -4.43 9.71
CA ASN A 122 -16.57 -4.25 10.53
C ASN A 122 -17.70 -3.55 9.77
N ILE A 123 -17.39 -2.57 8.92
CA ILE A 123 -18.38 -1.94 8.04
C ILE A 123 -18.95 -2.97 7.06
N ILE A 124 -18.09 -3.74 6.38
CA ILE A 124 -18.52 -4.77 5.43
C ILE A 124 -19.43 -5.82 6.10
N LYS A 125 -19.11 -6.23 7.35
CA LYS A 125 -19.93 -7.18 8.11
C LYS A 125 -21.26 -6.59 8.59
N ARG A 126 -21.34 -5.27 8.83
CA ARG A 126 -22.54 -4.59 9.32
C ARG A 126 -23.49 -4.15 8.21
N VAL A 127 -23.01 -3.98 6.99
CA VAL A 127 -23.88 -3.74 5.83
C VAL A 127 -24.66 -5.03 5.56
N PRO A 128 -26.01 -5.02 5.65
CA PRO A 128 -26.81 -6.18 5.28
C PRO A 128 -26.52 -6.55 3.83
N THR A 129 -26.22 -7.83 3.57
CA THR A 129 -25.95 -8.38 2.23
C THR A 129 -27.12 -8.16 1.25
N SER A 130 -28.30 -7.79 1.77
CA SER A 130 -29.39 -7.22 1.01
C SER A 130 -29.88 -5.92 1.67
N LEU A 131 -29.56 -4.77 1.08
CA LEU A 131 -30.53 -3.68 1.10
C LEU A 131 -31.79 -4.25 0.46
N LYS A 132 -32.93 -4.26 1.18
CA LYS A 132 -34.24 -4.43 0.53
C LYS A 132 -34.42 -3.19 -0.34
N LEU A 133 -33.87 -3.25 -1.54
CA LEU A 133 -34.15 -2.28 -2.58
C LEU A 133 -35.67 -2.37 -2.80
N ASP A 134 -36.35 -1.23 -2.78
CA ASP A 134 -37.73 -1.24 -3.26
C ASP A 134 -37.74 -1.73 -4.72
N LYS A 135 -38.92 -2.11 -5.22
CA LYS A 135 -39.06 -2.63 -6.58
C LYS A 135 -38.50 -1.67 -7.64
N GLU A 136 -38.50 -0.36 -7.39
CA GLU A 136 -38.01 0.64 -8.33
C GLU A 136 -36.47 0.64 -8.39
N LEU A 137 -35.81 0.59 -7.23
CA LEU A 137 -34.36 0.54 -7.13
C LEU A 137 -33.79 -0.80 -7.64
N GLU A 138 -34.49 -1.92 -7.46
CA GLU A 138 -34.12 -3.20 -8.09
C GLU A 138 -34.19 -3.13 -9.62
N GLN A 139 -35.24 -2.50 -10.16
CA GLN A 139 -35.38 -2.31 -11.60
C GLN A 139 -34.24 -1.43 -12.15
N LYS A 140 -33.93 -0.31 -11.48
CA LYS A 140 -32.80 0.56 -11.87
C LYS A 140 -31.47 -0.18 -11.82
N ARG A 141 -31.22 -0.96 -10.75
CA ARG A 141 -30.01 -1.79 -10.63
C ARG A 141 -29.90 -2.81 -11.77
N ASN A 142 -30.98 -3.48 -12.13
CA ASN A 142 -30.99 -4.46 -13.21
C ASN A 142 -30.73 -3.83 -14.58
N VAL A 143 -31.26 -2.63 -14.83
CA VAL A 143 -30.98 -1.85 -16.04
C VAL A 143 -29.49 -1.50 -16.13
N ILE A 144 -28.89 -1.06 -15.02
CA ILE A 144 -27.46 -0.72 -14.96
C ILE A 144 -26.60 -1.95 -15.25
N VAL A 145 -26.86 -3.07 -14.57
CA VAL A 145 -26.10 -4.32 -14.78
C VAL A 145 -26.22 -4.82 -16.23
N ARG A 146 -27.42 -4.74 -16.82
CA ARG A 146 -27.64 -5.11 -18.23
C ARG A 146 -26.84 -4.21 -19.18
N SER A 147 -26.81 -2.90 -18.91
CA SER A 147 -26.07 -1.91 -19.71
C SER A 147 -24.57 -2.16 -19.67
N PHE A 148 -24.00 -2.43 -18.49
CA PHE A 148 -22.57 -2.77 -18.37
C PHE A 148 -22.23 -4.12 -19.04
N SER A 149 -23.11 -5.12 -18.93
CA SER A 149 -22.91 -6.40 -19.63
C SER A 149 -22.94 -6.23 -21.15
N LEU A 150 -23.84 -5.38 -21.67
CA LEU A 150 -23.92 -5.05 -23.10
C LEU A 150 -22.64 -4.33 -23.56
N ALA A 151 -22.21 -3.31 -22.82
CA ALA A 151 -20.99 -2.56 -23.12
C ALA A 151 -19.75 -3.48 -23.12
N ARG A 152 -19.62 -4.37 -22.12
CA ARG A 152 -18.54 -5.36 -22.06
C ARG A 152 -18.56 -6.29 -23.29
N ASN A 153 -19.72 -6.82 -23.66
CA ASN A 153 -19.84 -7.69 -24.84
C ASN A 153 -19.46 -6.97 -26.14
N LEU A 154 -19.75 -5.67 -26.26
CA LEU A 154 -19.34 -4.84 -27.40
C LEU A 154 -17.82 -4.60 -27.42
N TYR A 155 -17.20 -4.38 -26.26
CA TYR A 155 -15.75 -4.21 -26.14
C TYR A 155 -14.96 -5.50 -26.37
N GLU A 156 -15.47 -6.64 -25.89
CA GLU A 156 -14.81 -7.95 -26.03
C GLU A 156 -15.08 -8.61 -27.39
N GLY A 157 -16.19 -8.27 -28.05
CA GLY A 157 -16.71 -8.95 -29.24
C GLY A 157 -16.25 -8.37 -30.59
N GLY A 158 -14.99 -7.97 -30.71
CA GLY A 158 -14.41 -7.35 -31.91
C GLY A 158 -14.98 -7.85 -33.26
N ASP A 159 -15.45 -6.89 -34.06
CA ASP A 159 -15.75 -6.94 -35.50
C ASP A 159 -16.77 -7.97 -36.04
N ASN A 160 -17.69 -8.47 -35.20
CA ASN A 160 -18.89 -9.18 -35.68
C ASN A 160 -20.17 -8.68 -34.97
N ALA A 161 -20.49 -7.40 -35.15
CA ALA A 161 -21.70 -6.81 -34.60
C ALA A 161 -22.96 -7.36 -35.28
N ARG A 162 -23.60 -8.36 -34.66
CA ARG A 162 -25.00 -8.70 -34.93
C ARG A 162 -25.85 -7.46 -34.67
N GLN A 163 -26.70 -7.09 -35.63
CA GLN A 163 -27.61 -5.94 -35.58
C GLN A 163 -28.40 -5.92 -34.27
N LEU A 164 -28.11 -4.93 -33.42
CA LEU A 164 -28.90 -4.61 -32.23
C LEU A 164 -30.26 -4.10 -32.65
N LYS A 165 -31.35 -4.65 -32.07
CA LYS A 165 -32.70 -4.12 -32.25
C LYS A 165 -32.87 -2.91 -31.35
N GLU A 166 -33.52 -1.87 -31.85
CA GLU A 166 -33.83 -0.62 -31.15
C GLU A 166 -34.54 -0.84 -29.79
N SER A 167 -35.20 -1.99 -29.62
CA SER A 167 -35.80 -2.44 -28.36
C SER A 167 -34.82 -2.73 -27.21
N ASP A 168 -33.52 -2.87 -27.48
CA ASP A 168 -32.49 -3.14 -26.46
C ASP A 168 -31.91 -1.87 -25.83
N LEU A 169 -32.21 -0.70 -26.38
CA LEU A 169 -31.77 0.60 -25.89
C LEU A 169 -32.96 1.33 -25.25
N LYS A 170 -33.06 1.29 -23.92
CA LYS A 170 -33.89 2.25 -23.19
C LYS A 170 -33.02 3.46 -22.84
N PRO A 171 -33.33 4.67 -23.32
CA PRO A 171 -32.61 5.87 -22.93
C PRO A 171 -32.99 6.26 -21.50
N GLY A 172 -31.99 6.59 -20.68
CA GLY A 172 -32.21 7.36 -19.45
C GLY A 172 -31.56 6.79 -18.20
N VAL A 173 -30.37 7.30 -17.90
CA VAL A 173 -30.08 7.90 -16.58
C VAL A 173 -29.18 9.11 -16.88
N GLU A 174 -29.73 10.32 -16.77
CA GLU A 174 -28.88 11.52 -16.72
C GLU A 174 -27.97 11.38 -15.49
N PHE A 175 -26.66 11.40 -15.73
CA PHE A 175 -25.67 11.49 -14.67
C PHE A 175 -25.87 12.85 -13.99
N PHE A 176 -26.32 12.85 -12.75
CA PHE A 176 -26.24 14.05 -11.91
C PHE A 176 -24.76 14.35 -11.67
N GLU A 177 -24.20 15.27 -12.46
CA GLU A 177 -22.99 16.00 -12.08
C GLU A 177 -23.34 16.85 -10.86
N VAL A 178 -22.78 16.48 -9.71
CA VAL A 178 -22.75 17.34 -8.53
C VAL A 178 -21.71 18.41 -8.81
N ARG A 179 -22.18 19.66 -8.89
CA ARG A 179 -21.38 20.86 -9.05
C ARG A 179 -20.90 21.39 -7.70
#